data_AF-A0A6J6GPS2-F1
#
_entry.id   AF-A0A6J6GPS2-F1
#
_cell.length_a   1.000
_cell.length_b   1.000
_cell.length_c   1.000
_cell.angle_alpha   90.00
_cell.angle_beta   90.00
_cell.angle_gamma   90.00
#
_symmetry.space_group_name_H-M   'P 1'
#
loop_
_entity.id
_entity.type
_entity.pdbx_description
1 polymer ?
#
loop_
_entity_poly.entity_id
_entity_poly.type
_entity_poly.pdbx_seq_one_letter_code
_entity_poly.pdbx_strand_id
1 'polypeptide(L)'
;MIFFIFQAVLLGVVLMIFARRSGRYDLYLTLFTAVWVLAVIVIRFIYGVDHASFYSSDQGTQIVLLDQFIDQGVSLSLDRFIGGRYIVVAPVWLLNTIGFDSLLAFKFFQALSLLFTYRVCSDFIRSQGIQIKLWHSILFSGPLFIFLSALGLRDLQIVLCVSYFYLGQVPLLRFVALGVSGLLRPHLTVALIFAWLVGQWLKRHPLKRAPLALIAITIVTFVVGGFGFALGGFFKYKNNYVSPKLFTQEAWWRFFANLLGLQFLTFGRDVVRLTVPQLLALRLFFVDTFMIPILFIFTLLNKKLAYSALRTEVFTAFVFFLGLVSQTNFNSSRQNLPFLSIMGVLALLGILQARKLDAES
;
A
#
# COMPACT_ATOMS: atom_id res chain seq x y z
N MET A 1 -0.71 -11.91 30.00
CA MET A 1 -0.05 -12.59 28.86
C MET A 1 -0.93 -13.72 28.29
N ILE A 2 -1.36 -14.69 29.11
CA ILE A 2 -2.19 -15.83 28.67
C ILE A 2 -3.48 -15.39 27.96
N PHE A 3 -4.19 -14.41 28.53
CA PHE A 3 -5.42 -13.86 27.92
C PHE A 3 -5.18 -13.27 26.51
N PHE A 4 -4.09 -12.51 26.33
CA PHE A 4 -3.72 -11.96 25.02
C PHE A 4 -3.40 -13.06 24.00
N ILE A 5 -2.68 -14.10 24.42
CA ILE A 5 -2.36 -15.24 23.56
C ILE A 5 -3.66 -15.94 23.12
N PHE A 6 -4.59 -16.17 24.05
CA PHE A 6 -5.89 -16.76 23.73
C PHE A 6 -6.67 -15.91 22.73
N GLN A 7 -6.74 -14.59 22.93
CA GLN A 7 -7.38 -13.67 21.98
C GLN A 7 -6.68 -13.69 20.61
N ALA A 8 -5.35 -13.69 20.56
CA ALA A 8 -4.59 -13.72 19.31
C ALA A 8 -4.82 -15.03 18.54
N VAL A 9 -4.87 -16.17 19.24
CA VAL A 9 -5.19 -17.48 18.65
C VAL A 9 -6.64 -17.50 18.15
N LEU A 10 -7.60 -16.98 18.93
CA LEU A 10 -9.00 -16.90 18.53
C LEU A 10 -9.17 -16.08 17.25
N LEU A 11 -8.54 -14.90 17.17
CA LEU A 11 -8.56 -14.07 15.97
C LEU A 11 -7.84 -14.75 14.80
N GLY A 12 -6.77 -15.51 15.07
CA GLY A 12 -6.14 -16.38 14.09
C GLY A 12 -7.08 -17.46 13.54
N VAL A 13 -7.89 -18.09 14.39
CA VAL A 13 -8.92 -19.05 13.95
C VAL A 13 -9.96 -18.36 13.05
N VAL A 14 -10.37 -17.13 13.39
CA VAL A 14 -11.26 -16.34 12.53
C VAL A 14 -10.61 -16.06 11.17
N LEU A 15 -9.33 -15.65 11.13
CA LEU A 15 -8.58 -15.50 9.86
C LEU A 15 -8.54 -16.80 9.07
N MET A 16 -8.38 -17.96 9.73
CA MET A 16 -8.41 -19.27 9.09
C MET A 16 -9.77 -19.62 8.48
N ILE A 17 -10.88 -19.20 9.09
CA ILE A 17 -12.22 -19.37 8.50
C ILE A 17 -12.30 -18.59 7.19
N PHE A 18 -11.77 -17.36 7.18
CA PHE A 18 -11.63 -16.57 5.95
C PHE A 18 -10.51 -17.09 5.02
N ALA A 19 -9.61 -17.97 5.45
CA ALA A 19 -8.65 -18.62 4.56
C ALA A 19 -9.30 -19.70 3.68
N ARG A 20 -10.51 -20.14 4.02
CA ARG A 20 -11.24 -21.16 3.27
C ARG A 20 -11.76 -20.60 1.96
N ARG A 21 -11.45 -21.28 0.85
CA ARG A 21 -11.94 -20.96 -0.48
C ARG A 21 -12.44 -22.22 -1.17
N SER A 22 -13.69 -22.20 -1.64
CA SER A 22 -14.34 -23.33 -2.34
C SER A 22 -14.14 -24.68 -1.61
N GLY A 23 -14.28 -24.67 -0.27
CA GLY A 23 -14.17 -25.87 0.56
C GLY A 23 -12.73 -26.29 0.93
N ARG A 24 -11.68 -25.77 0.29
CA ARG A 24 -10.26 -26.08 0.57
C ARG A 24 -9.55 -24.91 1.25
N TYR A 25 -8.51 -25.20 2.03
CA TYR A 25 -7.66 -24.18 2.62
C TYR A 25 -6.61 -23.71 1.61
N ASP A 26 -6.51 -22.40 1.41
CA ASP A 26 -5.43 -21.83 0.63
C ASP A 26 -4.13 -21.90 1.45
N LEU A 27 -3.10 -22.56 0.90
CA LEU A 27 -1.84 -22.80 1.58
C LEU A 27 -1.15 -21.49 1.99
N TYR A 28 -1.23 -20.45 1.14
CA TYR A 28 -0.64 -19.16 1.45
C TYR A 28 -1.35 -18.50 2.64
N LEU A 29 -2.70 -18.48 2.64
CA LEU A 29 -3.47 -17.85 3.70
C LEU A 29 -3.33 -18.60 5.04
N THR A 30 -3.17 -19.93 4.98
CA THR A 30 -2.88 -20.77 6.14
C THR A 30 -1.52 -20.41 6.75
N LEU A 31 -0.47 -20.37 5.92
CA LEU A 31 0.88 -19.99 6.35
C LEU A 31 0.90 -18.56 6.89
N PHE A 32 0.27 -17.62 6.19
CA PHE A 32 0.12 -16.23 6.62
C PHE A 32 -0.49 -16.13 8.01
N THR A 33 -1.59 -16.85 8.25
CA THR A 33 -2.28 -16.80 9.53
C THR A 33 -1.40 -17.36 10.66
N ALA A 34 -0.72 -18.48 10.42
CA ALA A 34 0.21 -19.05 11.40
C ALA A 34 1.37 -18.09 11.73
N VAL A 35 2.00 -17.51 10.71
CA VAL A 35 3.09 -16.53 10.87
C VAL A 35 2.59 -15.27 11.58
N TRP A 36 1.40 -14.79 11.26
CA TRP A 36 0.82 -13.60 11.87
C TRP A 36 0.55 -13.82 13.36
N VAL A 37 -0.09 -14.94 13.75
CA VAL A 37 -0.33 -15.27 15.17
C VAL A 37 0.99 -15.34 15.93
N LEU A 38 1.98 -16.06 15.38
CA LEU A 38 3.31 -16.17 15.99
C LEU A 38 3.95 -14.78 16.17
N ALA A 39 3.96 -13.96 15.12
CA ALA A 39 4.56 -12.63 15.15
C ALA A 39 3.90 -11.72 16.21
N VAL A 40 2.57 -11.72 16.28
CA VAL A 40 1.83 -10.90 17.27
C VAL A 40 2.14 -11.33 18.71
N ILE A 41 2.22 -12.64 18.95
CA ILE A 41 2.59 -13.19 20.27
C ILE A 41 4.04 -12.85 20.62
N VAL A 42 4.99 -13.08 19.71
CA VAL A 42 6.42 -12.81 19.94
C VAL A 42 6.65 -11.32 20.20
N ILE A 43 6.02 -10.43 19.45
CA ILE A 43 6.10 -8.98 19.67
C ILE A 43 5.59 -8.62 21.07
N ARG A 44 4.45 -9.19 21.51
CA ARG A 44 3.94 -8.95 22.87
C ARG A 44 4.85 -9.55 23.94
N PHE A 45 5.44 -10.71 23.68
CA PHE A 45 6.32 -11.40 24.62
C PHE A 45 7.61 -10.60 24.89
N ILE A 46 8.24 -10.08 23.85
CA ILE A 46 9.50 -9.33 23.96
C ILE A 46 9.28 -7.93 24.52
N TYR A 47 8.25 -7.21 24.04
CA TYR A 47 8.07 -5.78 24.34
C TYR A 47 7.01 -5.49 25.41
N GLY A 48 6.30 -6.51 25.90
CA GLY A 48 5.30 -6.35 26.95
C GLY A 48 4.20 -5.34 26.59
N VAL A 49 3.87 -4.45 27.54
CA VAL A 49 2.85 -3.40 27.38
C VAL A 49 3.30 -2.32 26.38
N ASP A 50 4.61 -2.09 26.28
CA ASP A 50 5.22 -1.08 25.39
C ASP A 50 5.30 -1.51 23.93
N HIS A 51 4.70 -2.64 23.56
CA HIS A 51 4.66 -3.08 22.17
C HIS A 51 3.94 -2.11 21.20
N ALA A 52 3.29 -1.07 21.73
CA ALA A 52 2.68 0.03 20.97
C ALA A 52 3.70 1.12 20.57
N SER A 53 4.89 1.14 21.18
CA SER A 53 5.98 2.07 20.82
C SER A 53 7.13 1.37 20.08
N PHE A 54 7.03 0.05 19.87
CA PHE A 54 8.09 -0.78 19.28
C PHE A 54 8.59 -0.27 17.93
N TYR A 55 7.69 -0.05 16.98
CA TYR A 55 8.09 0.28 15.60
C TYR A 55 7.91 1.77 15.26
N SER A 56 6.82 2.38 15.73
CA SER A 56 6.52 3.78 15.42
C SER A 56 5.49 4.36 16.38
N SER A 57 5.52 5.69 16.57
CA SER A 57 4.49 6.44 17.30
C SER A 57 3.09 6.36 16.66
N ASP A 58 2.96 5.83 15.43
CA ASP A 58 1.67 5.68 14.76
C ASP A 58 0.72 4.72 15.48
N GLN A 59 1.24 3.66 16.11
CA GLN A 59 0.44 2.71 16.86
C GLN A 59 -0.16 3.39 18.10
N GLY A 60 0.66 4.14 18.85
CA GLY A 60 0.18 4.98 19.96
C GLY A 60 -0.82 6.04 19.50
N THR A 61 -0.58 6.68 18.35
CA THR A 61 -1.52 7.66 17.78
C THR A 61 -2.88 7.02 17.45
N GLN A 62 -2.92 5.79 16.96
CA GLN A 62 -4.17 5.07 16.70
C GLN A 62 -4.95 4.77 17.98
N ILE A 63 -4.26 4.43 19.07
CA ILE A 63 -4.87 4.24 20.39
C ILE A 63 -5.48 5.57 20.88
N VAL A 64 -4.71 6.66 20.83
CA VAL A 64 -5.21 7.99 21.23
C VAL A 64 -6.45 8.40 20.41
N LEU A 65 -6.46 8.12 19.10
CA LEU A 65 -7.63 8.39 18.26
C LEU A 65 -8.84 7.52 18.62
N LEU A 66 -8.61 6.27 19.07
CA LEU A 66 -9.67 5.40 19.56
C LEU A 66 -10.24 5.92 20.89
N ASP A 67 -9.39 6.32 21.83
CA ASP A 67 -9.82 6.88 23.11
C ASP A 67 -10.62 8.17 22.90
N GLN A 68 -10.14 9.05 22.01
CA GLN A 68 -10.89 10.26 21.62
C GLN A 68 -12.24 9.94 20.99
N PHE A 69 -12.34 8.86 20.19
CA PHE A 69 -13.59 8.43 19.59
C PHE A 69 -14.58 7.89 20.62
N ILE A 70 -14.08 7.18 21.65
CA ILE A 70 -14.88 6.68 22.76
C ILE A 70 -15.41 7.85 23.61
N ASP A 71 -14.53 8.80 23.96
CA ASP A 71 -14.87 9.90 24.86
C ASP A 71 -15.77 10.96 24.22
N GLN A 72 -15.53 11.29 22.95
CA GLN A 72 -16.23 12.39 22.26
C GLN A 72 -17.44 11.93 21.45
N GLY A 73 -17.63 10.62 21.28
CA GLY A 73 -18.68 10.05 20.44
C GLY A 73 -18.52 10.33 18.94
N VAL A 74 -19.54 9.95 18.17
CA VAL A 74 -19.53 10.09 16.70
C VAL A 74 -19.85 11.52 16.30
N SER A 75 -18.84 12.25 15.80
CA SER A 75 -19.03 13.57 15.19
C SER A 75 -19.16 13.46 13.67
N LEU A 76 -20.12 14.18 13.08
CA LEU A 76 -20.42 14.13 11.63
C LEU A 76 -19.60 15.13 10.79
N SER A 77 -18.65 15.85 11.36
CA SER A 77 -17.83 16.80 10.59
C SER A 77 -16.78 16.07 9.74
N LEU A 78 -16.67 16.44 8.46
CA LEU A 78 -15.73 15.81 7.52
C LEU A 78 -14.28 15.91 8.00
N ASP A 79 -13.90 17.02 8.63
CA ASP A 79 -12.56 17.21 9.19
C ASP A 79 -12.25 16.23 10.32
N ARG A 80 -13.22 15.94 11.20
CA ARG A 80 -13.05 14.94 12.26
C ARG A 80 -13.16 13.52 11.72
N PHE A 81 -13.96 13.28 10.70
CA PHE A 81 -14.07 11.97 10.08
C PHE A 81 -12.76 11.55 9.40
N ILE A 82 -12.16 12.44 8.61
CA ILE A 82 -10.89 12.22 7.92
C ILE A 82 -9.71 12.30 8.90
N GLY A 83 -9.67 13.35 9.73
CA GLY A 83 -8.61 13.59 10.70
C GLY A 83 -8.55 12.55 11.82
N GLY A 84 -9.72 12.15 12.33
CA GLY A 84 -9.90 11.13 13.35
C GLY A 84 -9.85 9.69 12.83
N ARG A 85 -9.73 9.50 11.50
CA ARG A 85 -9.57 8.19 10.85
C ARG A 85 -10.67 7.20 11.22
N TYR A 86 -11.93 7.66 11.18
CA TYR A 86 -13.08 6.88 11.67
C TYR A 86 -13.23 5.52 10.98
N ILE A 87 -12.84 5.40 9.71
CA ILE A 87 -12.83 4.10 8.98
C ILE A 87 -11.96 3.04 9.66
N VAL A 88 -10.89 3.46 10.33
CA VAL A 88 -9.98 2.55 11.04
C VAL A 88 -10.44 2.31 12.46
N VAL A 89 -10.87 3.38 13.11
CA VAL A 89 -11.20 3.38 14.55
C VAL A 89 -12.54 2.70 14.80
N ALA A 90 -13.57 2.93 13.98
CA ALA A 90 -14.90 2.41 14.25
C ALA A 90 -15.00 0.86 14.24
N PRO A 91 -14.39 0.12 13.28
CA PRO A 91 -14.37 -1.34 13.34
C PRO A 91 -13.61 -1.89 14.56
N VAL A 92 -12.57 -1.16 14.99
CA VAL A 92 -11.75 -1.55 16.14
C VAL A 92 -12.46 -1.25 17.46
N TRP A 93 -13.19 -0.13 17.52
CA TRP A 93 -14.06 0.21 18.64
C TRP A 93 -15.08 -0.90 18.90
N LEU A 94 -15.75 -1.42 17.86
CA LEU A 94 -16.68 -2.54 18.00
C LEU A 94 -16.02 -3.77 18.63
N LEU A 95 -14.80 -4.12 18.21
CA LEU A 95 -14.05 -5.25 18.78
C LEU A 95 -13.61 -4.96 20.22
N ASN A 96 -13.21 -3.73 20.51
CA ASN A 96 -12.84 -3.31 21.86
C ASN A 96 -14.03 -3.38 22.82
N THR A 97 -15.24 -2.99 22.38
CA THR A 97 -16.47 -3.12 23.18
C THR A 97 -16.80 -4.58 23.52
N ILE A 98 -16.41 -5.53 22.66
CA ILE A 98 -16.56 -6.98 22.93
C ILE A 98 -15.51 -7.50 23.93
N GLY A 99 -14.48 -6.70 24.25
CA GLY A 99 -13.43 -7.02 25.22
C GLY A 99 -12.09 -7.45 24.61
N PHE A 100 -11.88 -7.26 23.31
CA PHE A 100 -10.56 -7.46 22.69
C PHE A 100 -9.61 -6.32 23.01
N ASP A 101 -8.33 -6.63 23.21
CA ASP A 101 -7.28 -5.61 23.32
C ASP A 101 -7.26 -4.70 22.09
N SER A 102 -7.27 -3.38 22.31
CA SER A 102 -7.36 -2.36 21.25
C SER A 102 -6.27 -2.53 20.19
N LEU A 103 -5.02 -2.78 20.60
CA LEU A 103 -3.92 -2.92 19.65
C LEU A 103 -4.02 -4.23 18.88
N LEU A 104 -4.42 -5.31 19.55
CA LEU A 104 -4.69 -6.58 18.88
C LEU A 104 -5.80 -6.46 17.84
N ALA A 105 -6.87 -5.72 18.15
CA ALA A 105 -7.96 -5.46 17.22
C ALA A 105 -7.49 -4.63 16.00
N PHE A 106 -6.64 -3.61 16.18
CA PHE A 106 -6.00 -2.91 15.06
C PHE A 106 -5.17 -3.86 14.19
N LYS A 107 -4.33 -4.70 14.80
CA LYS A 107 -3.52 -5.71 14.09
C LYS A 107 -4.38 -6.67 13.30
N PHE A 108 -5.45 -7.17 13.90
CA PHE A 108 -6.39 -8.08 13.25
C PHE A 108 -7.10 -7.42 12.06
N PHE A 109 -7.52 -6.16 12.20
CA PHE A 109 -8.16 -5.44 11.11
C PHE A 109 -7.20 -5.21 9.91
N GLN A 110 -5.91 -4.99 10.18
CA GLN A 110 -4.90 -4.96 9.12
C GLN A 110 -4.65 -6.35 8.51
N ALA A 111 -4.67 -7.41 9.30
CA ALA A 111 -4.54 -8.78 8.81
C ALA A 111 -5.70 -9.17 7.88
N LEU A 112 -6.93 -8.79 8.22
CA LEU A 112 -8.09 -8.91 7.34
C LEU A 112 -7.88 -8.13 6.04
N SER A 113 -7.38 -6.90 6.12
CA SER A 113 -7.11 -6.08 4.94
C SER A 113 -6.10 -6.73 4.00
N LEU A 114 -5.06 -7.37 4.54
CA LEU A 114 -4.09 -8.13 3.77
C LEU A 114 -4.69 -9.40 3.15
N LEU A 115 -5.51 -10.14 3.91
CA LEU A 115 -6.22 -11.32 3.42
C LEU A 115 -7.11 -10.96 2.22
N PHE A 116 -7.86 -9.86 2.30
CA PHE A 116 -8.68 -9.39 1.18
C PHE A 116 -7.83 -8.88 0.01
N THR A 117 -6.69 -8.24 0.27
CA THR A 117 -5.75 -7.83 -0.78
C THR A 117 -5.25 -9.05 -1.55
N TYR A 118 -4.82 -10.09 -0.84
CA TYR A 118 -4.42 -11.35 -1.45
C TYR A 118 -5.54 -11.93 -2.31
N ARG A 119 -6.78 -11.97 -1.80
CA ARG A 119 -7.94 -12.49 -2.54
C ARG A 119 -8.16 -11.73 -3.84
N VAL A 120 -8.25 -10.39 -3.80
CA VAL A 120 -8.46 -9.56 -4.99
C VAL A 120 -7.37 -9.78 -6.04
N CYS A 121 -6.10 -9.75 -5.62
CA CYS A 121 -4.97 -9.99 -6.50
C CYS A 121 -5.02 -11.42 -7.08
N SER A 122 -5.33 -12.41 -6.25
CA SER A 122 -5.41 -13.81 -6.65
C SER A 122 -6.56 -14.08 -7.63
N ASP A 123 -7.71 -13.45 -7.42
CA ASP A 123 -8.90 -13.59 -8.26
C ASP A 123 -8.66 -13.01 -9.64
N PHE A 124 -7.99 -11.86 -9.68
CA PHE A 124 -7.59 -11.23 -10.93
C PHE A 124 -6.56 -12.07 -11.70
N ILE A 125 -5.55 -12.63 -11.04
CA ILE A 125 -4.57 -13.51 -11.72
C ILE A 125 -5.24 -14.79 -12.23
N ARG A 126 -6.12 -15.40 -11.43
CA ARG A 126 -6.86 -16.62 -11.81
C ARG A 126 -7.82 -16.36 -12.97
N SER A 127 -8.45 -15.19 -13.05
CA SER A 127 -9.30 -14.83 -14.19
C SER A 127 -8.53 -14.71 -15.51
N GLN A 128 -7.19 -14.60 -15.45
CA GLN A 128 -6.31 -14.66 -16.62
C GLN A 128 -5.81 -16.07 -16.94
N GLY A 129 -6.40 -17.10 -16.34
CA GLY A 129 -6.04 -18.50 -16.57
C GLY A 129 -4.69 -18.91 -15.98
N ILE A 130 -4.15 -18.12 -15.05
CA ILE A 130 -2.85 -18.40 -14.41
C ILE A 130 -3.08 -19.07 -13.05
N GLN A 131 -2.48 -20.25 -12.88
CA GLN A 131 -2.42 -20.92 -11.59
C GLN A 131 -1.42 -20.23 -10.66
N ILE A 132 -1.85 -19.94 -9.43
CA ILE A 132 -1.05 -19.20 -8.45
C ILE A 132 -0.16 -20.17 -7.69
N LYS A 133 1.15 -19.93 -7.74
CA LYS A 133 2.16 -20.61 -6.92
C LYS A 133 2.48 -19.76 -5.68
N LEU A 134 3.00 -20.39 -4.63
CA LEU A 134 3.35 -19.68 -3.39
C LEU A 134 4.29 -18.48 -3.64
N TRP A 135 5.32 -18.67 -4.47
CA TRP A 135 6.28 -17.61 -4.77
C TRP A 135 5.67 -16.41 -5.50
N HIS A 136 4.58 -16.58 -6.27
CA HIS A 136 3.84 -15.46 -6.88
C HIS A 136 3.33 -14.50 -5.81
N SER A 137 2.94 -15.02 -4.64
CA SER A 137 2.36 -14.24 -3.55
C SER A 137 3.35 -13.22 -2.97
N ILE A 138 4.67 -13.47 -3.09
CA ILE A 138 5.70 -12.50 -2.67
C ILE A 138 5.55 -11.17 -3.42
N LEU A 139 5.06 -11.20 -4.66
CA LEU A 139 4.90 -10.00 -5.49
C LEU A 139 3.70 -9.14 -5.11
N PHE A 140 2.72 -9.62 -4.34
CA PHE A 140 1.54 -8.80 -4.01
C PHE A 140 1.08 -8.88 -2.56
N SER A 141 1.60 -9.84 -1.81
CA SER A 141 1.35 -10.06 -0.39
C SER A 141 2.64 -10.62 0.25
N GLY A 142 3.74 -9.92 0.04
CA GLY A 142 5.08 -10.31 0.48
C GLY A 142 5.35 -10.13 1.99
N PRO A 143 6.60 -10.41 2.41
CA PRO A 143 7.01 -10.36 3.82
C PRO A 143 6.78 -8.99 4.48
N LEU A 144 6.94 -7.88 3.75
CA LEU A 144 6.68 -6.56 4.31
C LEU A 144 5.22 -6.40 4.72
N PHE A 145 4.29 -6.84 3.87
CA PHE A 145 2.87 -6.72 4.18
C PHE A 145 2.48 -7.55 5.41
N ILE A 146 3.01 -8.78 5.53
CA ILE A 146 2.81 -9.62 6.71
C ILE A 146 3.34 -8.91 7.95
N PHE A 147 4.54 -8.35 7.88
CA PHE A 147 5.13 -7.58 8.99
C PHE A 147 4.28 -6.36 9.38
N LEU A 148 3.83 -5.56 8.41
CA LEU A 148 2.96 -4.40 8.65
C LEU A 148 1.61 -4.79 9.27
N SER A 149 1.07 -5.96 8.89
CA SER A 149 -0.17 -6.49 9.48
C SER A 149 0.01 -6.87 10.95
N ALA A 150 1.18 -7.42 11.32
CA ALA A 150 1.51 -7.75 12.71
C ALA A 150 1.76 -6.50 13.57
N LEU A 151 2.09 -5.37 12.93
CA LEU A 151 2.20 -4.06 13.59
C LEU A 151 0.86 -3.32 13.70
N GLY A 152 -0.13 -3.61 12.87
CA GLY A 152 -1.41 -2.89 12.88
C GLY A 152 -1.34 -1.52 12.20
N LEU A 153 -0.45 -1.37 11.21
CA LEU A 153 -0.35 -0.12 10.45
C LEU A 153 -1.44 -0.01 9.38
N ARG A 154 -2.18 1.11 9.41
CA ARG A 154 -3.29 1.45 8.49
C ARG A 154 -2.96 1.33 7.00
N ASP A 155 -1.68 1.39 6.64
CA ASP A 155 -1.19 1.33 5.27
C ASP A 155 -1.77 0.14 4.49
N LEU A 156 -2.08 -0.99 5.13
CA LEU A 156 -2.67 -2.16 4.46
C LEU A 156 -4.11 -1.96 4.00
N GLN A 157 -4.91 -1.15 4.68
CA GLN A 157 -6.23 -0.76 4.18
C GLN A 157 -6.13 0.10 2.92
N ILE A 158 -5.10 0.94 2.86
CA ILE A 158 -4.84 1.77 1.68
C ILE A 158 -4.44 0.87 0.50
N VAL A 159 -3.55 -0.11 0.74
CA VAL A 159 -3.19 -1.13 -0.24
C VAL A 159 -4.42 -1.87 -0.75
N LEU A 160 -5.31 -2.28 0.15
CA LEU A 160 -6.56 -2.95 -0.19
C LEU A 160 -7.43 -2.08 -1.11
N CYS A 161 -7.61 -0.80 -0.76
CA CYS A 161 -8.42 0.13 -1.55
C CYS A 161 -7.84 0.34 -2.96
N VAL A 162 -6.54 0.55 -3.07
CA VAL A 162 -5.87 0.71 -4.38
C VAL A 162 -5.99 -0.58 -5.20
N SER A 163 -5.82 -1.74 -4.57
CA SER A 163 -5.94 -3.03 -5.25
C SER A 163 -7.36 -3.27 -5.77
N TYR A 164 -8.39 -2.97 -4.98
CA TYR A 164 -9.78 -3.03 -5.43
C TYR A 164 -10.10 -2.02 -6.53
N PHE A 165 -9.57 -0.79 -6.44
CA PHE A 165 -9.81 0.23 -7.46
C PHE A 165 -9.30 -0.18 -8.85
N TYR A 166 -8.14 -0.84 -8.92
CA TYR A 166 -7.57 -1.27 -10.20
C TYR A 166 -8.00 -2.68 -10.65
N LEU A 167 -8.08 -3.65 -9.74
CA LEU A 167 -8.32 -5.07 -10.07
C LEU A 167 -9.73 -5.54 -9.78
N GLY A 168 -10.52 -4.76 -9.04
CA GLY A 168 -11.89 -5.13 -8.68
C GLY A 168 -12.74 -5.35 -9.92
N GLN A 169 -13.40 -6.51 -9.98
CA GLN A 169 -14.28 -6.87 -11.10
C GLN A 169 -15.62 -6.11 -11.05
N VAL A 170 -16.07 -5.74 -9.85
CA VAL A 170 -17.34 -5.06 -9.63
C VAL A 170 -17.14 -3.53 -9.62
N PRO A 171 -17.75 -2.77 -10.55
CA PRO A 171 -17.57 -1.31 -10.64
C PRO A 171 -17.93 -0.57 -9.35
N LEU A 172 -19.02 -0.96 -8.69
CA LEU A 172 -19.45 -0.36 -7.42
C LEU A 172 -18.34 -0.43 -6.36
N LEU A 173 -17.72 -1.61 -6.20
CA LEU A 173 -16.63 -1.80 -5.23
C LEU A 173 -15.40 -0.96 -5.58
N ARG A 174 -15.14 -0.68 -6.87
CA ARG A 174 -14.04 0.21 -7.28
C ARG A 174 -14.29 1.64 -6.81
N PHE A 175 -15.51 2.16 -6.97
CA PHE A 175 -15.87 3.50 -6.52
C PHE A 175 -15.95 3.61 -5.00
N VAL A 176 -16.46 2.57 -4.32
CA VAL A 176 -16.42 2.49 -2.85
C VAL A 176 -14.98 2.51 -2.35
N ALA A 177 -14.09 1.70 -2.95
CA ALA A 177 -12.67 1.70 -2.60
C ALA A 177 -11.99 3.05 -2.83
N LEU A 178 -12.35 3.76 -3.89
CA LEU A 178 -11.87 5.11 -4.16
C LEU A 178 -12.36 6.12 -3.10
N GLY A 179 -13.63 6.02 -2.70
CA GLY A 179 -14.22 6.83 -1.63
C GLY A 179 -13.54 6.59 -0.27
N VAL A 180 -13.38 5.31 0.11
CA VAL A 180 -12.67 4.89 1.33
C VAL A 180 -11.21 5.36 1.30
N SER A 181 -10.52 5.24 0.16
CA SER A 181 -9.18 5.80 -0.02
C SER A 181 -9.17 7.32 0.21
N GLY A 182 -10.19 8.05 -0.25
CA GLY A 182 -10.31 9.49 -0.05
C GLY A 182 -10.37 9.87 1.41
N LEU A 183 -11.09 9.10 2.20
CA LEU A 183 -11.26 9.31 3.63
C LEU A 183 -10.02 8.87 4.44
N LEU A 184 -9.26 7.88 3.95
CA LEU A 184 -8.01 7.44 4.58
C LEU A 184 -6.81 8.33 4.23
N ARG A 185 -6.69 8.71 2.95
CA ARG A 185 -5.56 9.43 2.38
C ARG A 185 -6.00 10.26 1.15
N PRO A 186 -6.53 11.47 1.34
CA PRO A 186 -7.12 12.29 0.27
C PRO A 186 -6.20 12.51 -0.94
N HIS A 187 -4.93 12.80 -0.70
CA HIS A 187 -3.93 13.04 -1.73
C HIS A 187 -3.62 11.83 -2.60
N LEU A 188 -3.71 10.62 -2.05
CA LEU A 188 -3.59 9.40 -2.84
C LEU A 188 -4.77 9.26 -3.81
N THR A 189 -5.98 9.55 -3.33
CA THR A 189 -7.19 9.48 -4.16
C THR A 189 -7.15 10.45 -5.33
N VAL A 190 -6.64 11.66 -5.12
CA VAL A 190 -6.39 12.61 -6.23
C VAL A 190 -5.44 12.01 -7.27
N ALA A 191 -4.37 11.36 -6.83
CA ALA A 191 -3.43 10.68 -7.73
C ALA A 191 -4.10 9.55 -8.54
N LEU A 192 -4.98 8.76 -7.90
CA LEU A 192 -5.74 7.69 -8.56
C LEU A 192 -6.72 8.24 -9.60
N ILE A 193 -7.47 9.31 -9.26
CA ILE A 193 -8.41 9.95 -10.18
C ILE A 193 -7.66 10.55 -11.39
N PHE A 194 -6.58 11.28 -11.13
CA PHE A 194 -5.76 11.85 -12.19
C PHE A 194 -5.24 10.78 -13.15
N ALA A 195 -4.68 9.71 -12.59
CA ALA A 195 -4.17 8.59 -13.37
C ALA A 195 -5.26 7.90 -14.19
N TRP A 196 -6.43 7.66 -13.60
CA TRP A 196 -7.57 7.09 -14.30
C TRP A 196 -7.99 7.94 -15.50
N LEU A 197 -8.06 9.27 -15.36
CA LEU A 197 -8.34 10.20 -16.45
C LEU A 197 -7.28 10.14 -17.56
N VAL A 198 -6.00 10.16 -17.20
CA VAL A 198 -4.88 10.00 -18.14
C VAL A 198 -4.94 8.64 -18.84
N GLY A 199 -5.25 7.58 -18.11
CA GLY A 199 -5.41 6.22 -18.65
C GLY A 199 -6.53 6.14 -19.68
N GLN A 200 -7.67 6.80 -19.45
CA GLN A 200 -8.76 6.88 -20.44
C GLN A 200 -8.33 7.66 -21.69
N TRP A 201 -7.58 8.75 -21.52
CA TRP A 201 -7.05 9.52 -22.64
C TRP A 201 -6.04 8.71 -23.48
N LEU A 202 -5.13 7.98 -22.82
CA LEU A 202 -4.14 7.13 -23.48
C LEU A 202 -4.76 5.94 -24.22
N LYS A 203 -5.92 5.42 -23.78
CA LYS A 203 -6.66 4.39 -24.52
C LYS A 203 -7.20 4.92 -25.85
N ARG A 204 -7.57 6.19 -25.92
CA ARG A 204 -8.04 6.86 -27.15
C ARG A 204 -6.88 7.29 -28.05
N HIS A 205 -5.74 7.63 -27.46
CA HIS A 205 -4.54 8.08 -28.17
C HIS A 205 -3.33 7.19 -27.85
N PRO A 206 -3.21 6.02 -28.49
CA PRO A 206 -2.12 5.09 -28.22
C PRO A 206 -0.77 5.70 -28.63
N LEU A 207 0.20 5.62 -27.72
CA LEU A 207 1.52 6.19 -27.91
C LEU A 207 2.31 5.40 -28.97
N LYS A 208 2.80 6.04 -30.03
CA LYS A 208 3.61 5.40 -31.08
C LYS A 208 5.06 5.11 -30.65
N ARG A 209 5.71 5.99 -29.86
CA ARG A 209 7.08 5.81 -29.32
C ARG A 209 7.07 5.56 -27.81
N ALA A 210 7.24 4.31 -27.39
CA ALA A 210 7.04 3.88 -25.99
C ALA A 210 7.91 4.58 -24.95
N PRO A 211 9.25 4.53 -25.06
CA PRO A 211 10.11 4.97 -23.98
C PRO A 211 10.10 6.51 -23.88
N LEU A 212 10.19 7.21 -25.02
CA LEU A 212 10.13 8.67 -25.03
C LEU A 212 8.81 9.21 -24.48
N ALA A 213 7.69 8.60 -24.83
CA ALA A 213 6.40 9.03 -24.30
C ALA A 213 6.28 8.79 -22.80
N LEU A 214 6.81 7.68 -22.28
CA LEU A 214 6.83 7.41 -20.85
C LEU A 214 7.69 8.42 -20.09
N ILE A 215 8.84 8.83 -20.65
CA ILE A 215 9.68 9.89 -20.07
C ILE A 215 8.90 11.21 -20.01
N ALA A 216 8.27 11.61 -21.12
CA ALA A 216 7.47 12.84 -21.16
C ALA A 216 6.30 12.79 -20.16
N ILE A 217 5.55 11.69 -20.11
CA ILE A 217 4.48 11.46 -19.14
C ILE A 217 5.03 11.54 -17.71
N THR A 218 6.19 10.96 -17.44
CA THR A 218 6.81 10.99 -16.11
C THR A 218 7.07 12.42 -15.67
N ILE A 219 7.74 13.21 -16.51
CA ILE A 219 8.10 14.60 -16.19
C ILE A 219 6.84 15.44 -15.96
N VAL A 220 5.89 15.38 -16.90
CA VAL A 220 4.64 16.16 -16.81
C VAL A 220 3.85 15.75 -15.57
N THR A 221 3.67 14.45 -15.35
CA THR A 221 2.90 13.95 -14.20
C THR A 221 3.55 14.30 -12.86
N PHE A 222 4.87 14.23 -12.78
CA PHE A 222 5.62 14.59 -11.58
C PHE A 222 5.46 16.08 -11.24
N VAL A 223 5.59 16.94 -12.26
CA VAL A 223 5.37 18.39 -12.14
C VAL A 223 3.94 18.69 -11.68
N VAL A 224 2.94 18.10 -12.33
CA VAL A 224 1.52 18.27 -11.96
C VAL A 224 1.28 17.80 -10.52
N GLY A 225 1.89 16.70 -10.10
CA GLY A 225 1.80 16.21 -8.71
C GLY A 225 2.33 17.21 -7.68
N GLY A 226 3.46 17.86 -7.94
CA GLY A 226 3.99 18.88 -7.04
C GLY A 226 3.18 20.19 -7.04
N PHE A 227 2.61 20.60 -8.17
CA PHE A 227 1.60 21.67 -8.17
C PHE A 227 0.33 21.28 -7.41
N GLY A 228 -0.08 20.01 -7.48
CA GLY A 228 -1.18 19.46 -6.69
C GLY A 228 -0.96 19.62 -5.18
N PHE A 229 0.29 19.49 -4.70
CA PHE A 229 0.65 19.79 -3.32
C PHE A 229 0.45 21.27 -2.98
N ALA A 230 0.96 22.17 -3.82
CA ALA A 230 0.84 23.62 -3.63
C ALA A 230 -0.62 24.08 -3.60
N LEU A 231 -1.45 23.56 -4.51
CA LEU A 231 -2.89 23.82 -4.54
C LEU A 231 -3.60 23.30 -3.29
N GLY A 232 -3.29 22.07 -2.84
CA GLY A 232 -3.84 21.52 -1.60
C GLY A 232 -3.47 22.36 -0.38
N GLY A 233 -2.23 22.85 -0.32
CA GLY A 233 -1.77 23.77 0.72
C GLY A 233 -2.51 25.11 0.69
N PHE A 234 -2.78 25.66 -0.49
CA PHE A 234 -3.53 26.89 -0.66
C PHE A 234 -4.96 26.76 -0.12
N PHE A 235 -5.69 25.69 -0.47
CA PHE A 235 -7.05 25.48 0.03
C PHE A 235 -7.09 25.25 1.55
N LYS A 236 -6.10 24.53 2.08
CA LYS A 236 -6.08 24.19 3.51
C LYS A 236 -5.63 25.34 4.41
N TYR A 237 -4.59 26.08 4.00
CA TYR A 237 -3.95 27.09 4.83
C TYR A 237 -4.27 28.53 4.43
N LYS A 238 -5.11 28.73 3.38
CA LYS A 238 -5.71 30.00 2.95
C LYS A 238 -4.79 31.23 2.82
N ASN A 239 -3.46 31.11 2.77
CA ASN A 239 -2.63 32.28 2.43
C ASN A 239 -1.14 32.09 2.09
N ASN A 240 -0.57 30.88 2.04
CA ASN A 240 0.84 30.71 1.69
C ASN A 240 1.01 29.76 0.52
N TYR A 241 0.91 30.31 -0.71
CA TYR A 241 1.33 29.59 -1.90
C TYR A 241 2.85 29.41 -1.87
N VAL A 242 3.30 28.19 -1.58
CA VAL A 242 4.71 27.84 -1.69
C VAL A 242 4.92 27.23 -3.07
N SER A 243 5.70 27.92 -3.91
CA SER A 243 6.07 27.40 -5.23
C SER A 243 6.79 26.05 -5.06
N PRO A 244 6.36 24.99 -5.78
CA PRO A 244 6.91 23.67 -5.57
C PRO A 244 8.36 23.59 -6.07
N LYS A 245 9.24 23.01 -5.26
CA LYS A 245 10.67 22.81 -5.59
C LYS A 245 10.81 21.54 -6.43
N LEU A 246 10.45 21.63 -7.71
CA LEU A 246 10.33 20.48 -8.62
C LEU A 246 11.65 20.07 -9.29
N PHE A 247 12.52 21.03 -9.63
CA PHE A 247 13.73 20.81 -10.42
C PHE A 247 15.01 20.81 -9.58
N THR A 248 14.91 20.46 -8.30
CA THR A 248 16.09 20.29 -7.45
C THR A 248 16.66 18.88 -7.61
N GLN A 249 17.98 18.76 -7.48
CA GLN A 249 18.65 17.45 -7.50
C GLN A 249 18.07 16.50 -6.44
N GLU A 250 17.71 17.03 -5.27
CA GLU A 250 17.12 16.24 -4.18
C GLU A 250 15.76 15.64 -4.57
N ALA A 251 14.88 16.39 -5.23
CA ALA A 251 13.56 15.91 -5.64
C ALA A 251 13.67 14.73 -6.63
N TRP A 252 14.57 14.86 -7.60
CA TRP A 252 14.83 13.80 -8.58
C TRP A 252 15.56 12.60 -7.96
N TRP A 253 16.51 12.81 -7.06
CA TRP A 253 17.15 11.73 -6.33
C TRP A 253 16.14 10.92 -5.49
N ARG A 254 15.21 11.62 -4.82
CA ARG A 254 14.08 10.98 -4.11
C ARG A 254 13.19 10.20 -5.06
N PHE A 255 12.89 10.74 -6.25
CA PHE A 255 12.11 10.03 -7.26
C PHE A 255 12.78 8.70 -7.66
N PHE A 256 14.05 8.73 -8.05
CA PHE A 256 14.79 7.52 -8.46
C PHE A 256 14.94 6.51 -7.31
N ALA A 257 15.22 6.99 -6.11
CA ALA A 257 15.31 6.14 -4.93
C ALA A 257 13.96 5.46 -4.61
N ASN A 258 12.83 6.15 -4.82
CA ASN A 258 11.50 5.55 -4.69
C ASN A 258 11.23 4.52 -5.79
N LEU A 259 11.65 4.80 -7.02
CA LEU A 259 11.46 3.91 -8.15
C LEU A 259 12.17 2.56 -7.95
N LEU A 260 13.34 2.55 -7.30
CA LEU A 260 14.15 1.35 -7.06
C LEU A 260 13.94 0.70 -5.67
N GLY A 261 13.10 1.28 -4.81
CA GLY A 261 12.94 0.81 -3.42
C GLY A 261 14.14 1.13 -2.51
N LEU A 262 14.98 2.08 -2.90
CA LEU A 262 16.19 2.52 -2.20
C LEU A 262 15.99 3.86 -1.47
N GLN A 263 14.76 4.18 -1.04
CA GLN A 263 14.47 5.47 -0.38
C GLN A 263 15.34 5.76 0.84
N PHE A 264 15.82 4.71 1.51
CA PHE A 264 16.62 4.86 2.72
C PHE A 264 17.96 5.57 2.49
N LEU A 265 18.45 5.63 1.25
CA LEU A 265 19.64 6.39 0.86
C LEU A 265 19.40 7.90 0.81
N THR A 266 18.15 8.34 0.94
CA THR A 266 17.77 9.76 0.88
C THR A 266 17.60 10.39 2.27
N PHE A 267 17.76 9.61 3.33
CA PHE A 267 17.69 10.11 4.71
C PHE A 267 19.01 10.74 5.14
N GLY A 268 18.91 11.81 5.93
CA GLY A 268 20.02 12.28 6.77
C GLY A 268 20.32 11.29 7.90
N ARG A 269 21.54 11.34 8.44
CA ARG A 269 21.98 10.47 9.55
C ARG A 269 21.13 10.62 10.82
N ASP A 270 20.38 11.71 10.93
CA ASP A 270 19.57 12.04 12.11
C ASP A 270 18.22 11.30 12.16
N VAL A 271 17.79 10.68 11.06
CA VAL A 271 16.45 10.09 10.92
C VAL A 271 16.45 8.57 11.16
N VAL A 272 17.56 7.89 10.86
CA VAL A 272 17.64 6.42 10.91
C VAL A 272 18.84 5.99 11.75
N ARG A 273 18.58 5.29 12.85
CA ARG A 273 19.62 4.76 13.76
C ARG A 273 20.47 3.64 13.13
N LEU A 274 19.96 2.98 12.10
CA LEU A 274 20.61 1.84 11.44
C LEU A 274 21.64 2.30 10.41
N THR A 275 22.72 1.52 10.27
CA THR A 275 23.74 1.76 9.25
C THR A 275 23.25 1.36 7.86
N VAL A 276 23.87 1.90 6.80
CA VAL A 276 23.53 1.58 5.41
C VAL A 276 23.58 0.06 5.11
N PRO A 277 24.60 -0.71 5.56
CA PRO A 277 24.62 -2.17 5.39
C PRO A 277 23.46 -2.88 6.08
N GLN A 278 23.07 -2.45 7.28
CA GLN A 278 21.92 -3.02 8.01
C GLN A 278 20.61 -2.74 7.26
N LEU A 279 20.47 -1.54 6.69
CA LEU A 279 19.31 -1.18 5.88
C LEU A 279 19.25 -2.00 4.59
N LEU A 280 20.39 -2.26 3.95
CA LEU A 280 20.47 -3.16 2.79
C LEU A 280 20.11 -4.60 3.17
N ALA A 281 20.58 -5.11 4.30
CA ALA A 281 20.21 -6.44 4.79
C ALA A 281 18.69 -6.55 5.05
N LEU A 282 18.08 -5.50 5.62
CA LEU A 282 16.63 -5.44 5.79
C LEU A 282 15.87 -5.44 4.46
N ARG A 283 16.45 -4.91 3.37
CA ARG A 283 15.84 -5.00 2.02
C ARG A 283 15.85 -6.43 1.49
N LEU A 284 16.87 -7.22 1.80
CA LEU A 284 16.90 -8.62 1.41
C LEU A 284 15.83 -9.42 2.15
N PHE A 285 15.58 -9.10 3.43
CA PHE A 285 14.48 -9.68 4.19
C PHE A 285 13.11 -9.25 3.65
N PHE A 286 12.93 -7.95 3.41
CA PHE A 286 11.75 -7.37 2.77
C PHE A 286 11.94 -7.24 1.25
N VAL A 287 12.20 -8.37 0.61
CA VAL A 287 12.55 -8.47 -0.83
C VAL A 287 11.53 -7.79 -1.74
N ASP A 288 10.26 -7.81 -1.34
CA ASP A 288 9.14 -7.18 -2.01
C ASP A 288 9.30 -5.66 -2.17
N THR A 289 10.07 -4.99 -1.31
CA THR A 289 10.27 -3.54 -1.38
C THR A 289 11.04 -3.03 -2.58
N PHE A 290 11.96 -3.83 -3.12
CA PHE A 290 12.79 -3.46 -4.27
C PHE A 290 12.52 -4.34 -5.49
N MET A 291 12.20 -5.63 -5.26
CA MET A 291 11.90 -6.56 -6.35
C MET A 291 10.64 -6.14 -7.12
N ILE A 292 9.57 -5.75 -6.42
CA ILE A 292 8.31 -5.36 -7.08
C ILE A 292 8.52 -4.13 -7.98
N PRO A 293 9.06 -2.99 -7.50
CA PRO A 293 9.23 -1.82 -8.36
C PRO A 293 10.14 -2.10 -9.55
N ILE A 294 11.25 -2.82 -9.36
CA ILE A 294 12.20 -3.14 -10.45
C ILE A 294 11.53 -3.99 -11.53
N LEU A 295 10.84 -5.07 -11.16
CA LEU A 295 10.14 -5.93 -12.11
C LEU A 295 9.00 -5.17 -12.81
N PHE A 296 8.31 -4.27 -12.11
CA PHE A 296 7.27 -3.44 -12.69
C PHE A 296 7.84 -2.50 -13.77
N ILE A 297 8.95 -1.82 -13.52
CA ILE A 297 9.60 -0.94 -14.52
C ILE A 297 10.05 -1.76 -15.72
N PHE A 298 10.71 -2.90 -15.49
CA PHE A 298 11.19 -3.78 -16.56
C PHE A 298 10.04 -4.20 -17.47
N THR A 299 8.92 -4.64 -16.89
CA THR A 299 7.75 -5.03 -17.67
C THR A 299 7.07 -3.83 -18.33
N LEU A 300 6.98 -2.66 -17.68
CA LEU A 300 6.38 -1.43 -18.20
C LEU A 300 7.00 -1.00 -19.54
N LEU A 301 8.31 -1.19 -19.71
CA LEU A 301 9.02 -0.87 -20.96
C LEU A 301 8.63 -1.79 -22.13
N ASN A 302 8.07 -2.96 -21.86
CA ASN A 302 7.64 -3.90 -22.89
C ASN A 302 6.15 -3.72 -23.24
N LYS A 303 5.92 -3.06 -24.38
CA LYS A 303 4.59 -2.75 -24.92
C LYS A 303 3.81 -3.94 -25.47
N LYS A 304 4.49 -5.02 -25.88
CA LYS A 304 3.84 -6.20 -26.48
C LYS A 304 3.01 -6.97 -25.45
N LEU A 305 3.27 -6.74 -24.18
CA LEU A 305 2.57 -7.39 -23.08
C LEU A 305 1.17 -6.81 -22.89
N ALA A 306 0.22 -7.67 -22.52
CA ALA A 306 -1.14 -7.23 -22.22
C ALA A 306 -1.13 -6.24 -21.04
N TYR A 307 -2.25 -5.53 -20.84
CA TYR A 307 -2.39 -4.54 -19.76
C TYR A 307 -1.39 -3.37 -19.83
N SER A 308 -0.86 -3.05 -21.01
CA SER A 308 0.04 -1.90 -21.18
C SER A 308 -0.62 -0.57 -20.78
N ALA A 309 -1.91 -0.40 -21.06
CA ALA A 309 -2.68 0.76 -20.62
C ALA A 309 -2.82 0.83 -19.10
N LEU A 310 -3.18 -0.29 -18.44
CA LEU A 310 -3.33 -0.35 -16.99
C LEU A 310 -1.98 -0.17 -16.25
N ARG A 311 -0.88 -0.70 -16.80
CA ARG A 311 0.48 -0.47 -16.29
C ARG A 311 0.87 0.99 -16.39
N THR A 312 0.59 1.63 -17.51
CA THR A 312 0.83 3.08 -17.66
C THR A 312 -0.03 3.88 -16.69
N GLU A 313 -1.31 3.52 -16.50
CA GLU A 313 -2.23 4.15 -15.55
C GLU A 313 -1.68 4.07 -14.11
N VAL A 314 -1.33 2.87 -13.64
CA VAL A 314 -0.73 2.67 -12.30
C VAL A 314 0.59 3.44 -12.14
N PHE A 315 1.42 3.45 -13.18
CA PHE A 315 2.67 4.20 -13.20
C PHE A 315 2.42 5.71 -13.10
N THR A 316 1.46 6.25 -13.85
CA THR A 316 1.06 7.66 -13.76
C THR A 316 0.57 8.01 -12.35
N ALA A 317 -0.25 7.15 -11.72
CA ALA A 317 -0.70 7.38 -10.34
C ALA A 317 0.48 7.45 -9.37
N PHE A 318 1.42 6.52 -9.53
CA PHE A 318 2.62 6.45 -8.71
C PHE A 318 3.50 7.71 -8.88
N VAL A 319 3.78 8.11 -10.12
CA VAL A 319 4.60 9.29 -10.42
C VAL A 319 3.95 10.58 -9.90
N PHE A 320 2.64 10.72 -10.07
CA PHE A 320 1.90 11.89 -9.55
C PHE A 320 2.05 11.96 -8.03
N PHE A 321 1.87 10.81 -7.37
CA PHE A 321 1.97 10.70 -5.93
C PHE A 321 3.38 11.02 -5.42
N LEU A 322 4.42 10.58 -6.14
CA LEU A 322 5.82 10.95 -5.85
C LEU A 322 6.08 12.44 -6.04
N GLY A 323 5.48 13.06 -7.07
CA GLY A 323 5.52 14.51 -7.27
C GLY A 323 5.02 15.27 -6.05
N LEU A 324 3.87 14.85 -5.50
CA LEU A 324 3.30 15.43 -4.28
C LEU A 324 4.19 15.19 -3.05
N VAL A 325 4.65 13.96 -2.86
CA VAL A 325 5.50 13.56 -1.74
C VAL A 325 6.84 14.29 -1.72
N SER A 326 7.43 14.56 -2.90
CA SER A 326 8.72 15.24 -3.03
C SER A 326 8.70 16.65 -2.41
N GLN A 327 7.52 17.27 -2.28
CA GLN A 327 7.34 18.58 -1.67
C GLN A 327 7.31 18.53 -0.13
N THR A 328 7.39 17.34 0.47
CA THR A 328 7.40 17.14 1.92
C THR A 328 8.81 16.81 2.41
N ASN A 329 9.07 17.08 3.69
CA ASN A 329 10.37 16.77 4.30
C ASN A 329 10.56 15.27 4.61
N PHE A 330 9.55 14.43 4.35
CA PHE A 330 9.55 13.03 4.75
C PHE A 330 9.47 12.12 3.51
N ASN A 331 10.50 11.30 3.28
CA ASN A 331 10.51 10.27 2.24
C ASN A 331 10.53 8.90 2.92
N SER A 332 9.62 7.98 2.65
CA SER A 332 9.61 6.67 3.33
C SER A 332 9.08 5.59 2.39
N SER A 333 9.56 4.35 2.56
CA SER A 333 9.04 3.19 1.81
C SER A 333 7.53 3.01 1.96
N ARG A 334 6.92 3.55 3.02
CA ARG A 334 5.47 3.58 3.22
C ARG A 334 4.71 4.37 2.15
N GLN A 335 5.39 5.26 1.42
CA GLN A 335 4.79 6.01 0.32
C GLN A 335 4.56 5.14 -0.92
N ASN A 336 5.37 4.12 -1.12
CA ASN A 336 5.21 3.18 -2.23
C ASN A 336 4.18 2.08 -1.94
N LEU A 337 3.98 1.76 -0.65
CA LEU A 337 3.11 0.65 -0.21
C LEU A 337 1.79 0.55 -0.99
N PRO A 338 1.00 1.63 -1.15
CA PRO A 338 -0.30 1.55 -1.82
C PRO A 338 -0.24 0.94 -3.22
N PHE A 339 0.90 1.09 -3.91
CA PHE A 339 1.08 0.65 -5.29
C PHE A 339 1.77 -0.71 -5.42
N LEU A 340 2.46 -1.19 -4.38
CA LEU A 340 3.28 -2.40 -4.48
C LEU A 340 2.45 -3.62 -4.89
N SER A 341 1.29 -3.87 -4.26
CA SER A 341 0.48 -5.04 -4.60
C SER A 341 0.00 -5.04 -6.05
N ILE A 342 -0.48 -3.88 -6.55
CA ILE A 342 -0.92 -3.75 -7.94
C ILE A 342 0.25 -3.84 -8.92
N MET A 343 1.37 -3.18 -8.62
CA MET A 343 2.58 -3.23 -9.44
C MET A 343 3.10 -4.66 -9.58
N GLY A 344 3.12 -5.43 -8.50
CA GLY A 344 3.63 -6.79 -8.54
C GLY A 344 2.69 -7.78 -9.23
N VAL A 345 1.36 -7.60 -9.13
CA VAL A 345 0.42 -8.37 -9.97
C VAL A 345 0.69 -8.09 -11.46
N LEU A 346 0.80 -6.82 -11.84
CA LEU A 346 1.02 -6.44 -13.24
C LEU A 346 2.40 -6.87 -13.75
N ALA A 347 3.43 -6.83 -12.90
CA ALA A 347 4.76 -7.32 -13.21
C ALA A 347 4.75 -8.84 -13.42
N LEU A 348 4.09 -9.60 -12.54
CA LEU A 348 3.95 -11.05 -12.68
C LEU A 348 3.25 -11.42 -13.99
N LEU A 349 2.13 -10.77 -14.32
CA LEU A 349 1.44 -10.98 -15.59
C LEU A 349 2.33 -10.66 -16.78
N GLY A 350 3.09 -9.56 -16.72
CA GLY A 350 4.04 -9.21 -17.75
C GLY A 350 5.12 -10.27 -17.98
N ILE A 351 5.72 -10.80 -16.90
CA ILE A 351 6.75 -11.83 -16.99
C ILE A 351 6.20 -13.15 -17.54
N LEU A 352 5.03 -13.57 -17.05
CA LEU A 352 4.42 -14.83 -17.48
C LEU A 352 3.96 -14.78 -18.94
N GLN A 353 3.50 -13.61 -19.42
CA GLN A 353 3.13 -13.42 -20.81
C GLN A 353 4.33 -13.30 -21.73
N ALA A 354 5.40 -12.62 -21.29
CA ALA A 354 6.65 -12.55 -22.06
C ALA A 354 7.16 -13.96 -22.40
N ARG A 355 7.17 -14.85 -21.40
CA ARG A 355 7.56 -16.26 -21.60
C ARG A 355 6.67 -17.03 -22.58
N LYS A 356 5.37 -16.70 -22.66
CA LYS A 356 4.48 -17.32 -23.65
C LYS A 356 4.82 -16.85 -25.06
N LEU A 357 5.04 -15.54 -25.23
CA LEU A 357 5.42 -14.96 -26.52
C LEU A 357 6.77 -15.51 -27.02
N ASP A 358 7.75 -15.67 -26.12
CA ASP A 358 9.06 -16.23 -26.45
C ASP A 358 9.01 -17.74 -26.77
N ALA A 359 7.98 -18.45 -26.30
CA ALA A 359 7.78 -19.88 -26.58
C ALA A 359 6.99 -20.11 -27.89
N GLU A 360 6.30 -19.09 -28.40
CA GLU A 360 5.53 -19.12 -29.64
C GLU A 360 6.32 -18.56 -30.85
N SER A 361 7.47 -17.92 -30.61
CA SER A 361 8.43 -17.44 -31.61
C SER A 361 9.55 -18.43 -31.84
#